data_AF-A0A2K8VCV2-F1
#
_entry.id   AF-A0A2K8VCV2-F1
#
_cell.length_a   1.000
_cell.length_b   1.000
_cell.length_c   1.000
_cell.angle_alpha   90.00
_cell.angle_beta   90.00
_cell.angle_gamma   90.00
#
_symmetry.space_group_name_H-M   'P 1'
#
loop_
_entity.id
_entity.type
_entity.pdbx_description
1 polymer ?
#
loop_
_entity_poly.entity_id
_entity_poly.type
_entity_poly.pdbx_seq_one_letter_code
_entity_poly.pdbx_strand_id
1 'polypeptide(L)' 'MIERILINLGLDSSRFTVIGKGELFPCCFSPTRAGRYRNRRVEIKEISEEELIKLKNSK' A
#
# COMPACT_ATOMS: atom_id res chain seq x y z
N MET A 1 3.89 -2.13 -10.13
CA MET A 1 2.84 -3.08 -10.61
C MET A 1 1.45 -2.52 -10.36
N ILE A 2 1.03 -2.27 -9.11
CA ILE A 2 -0.31 -1.76 -8.78
C ILE A 2 -0.59 -0.39 -9.42
N GLU A 3 0.35 0.55 -9.34
CA GLU A 3 0.21 1.88 -9.99
C GLU A 3 -0.20 1.77 -11.46
N ARG A 4 0.51 0.94 -12.24
CA ARG A 4 0.18 0.68 -13.65
C ARG A 4 -1.21 0.08 -13.84
N ILE A 5 -1.65 -0.82 -12.95
CA ILE A 5 -2.99 -1.41 -13.02
C ILE A 5 -4.05 -0.31 -12.83
N LEU A 6 -3.87 0.57 -11.84
CA LEU A 6 -4.81 1.65 -11.56
C LEU A 6 -4.89 2.66 -12.72
N ILE A 7 -3.75 3.06 -13.29
CA ILE A 7 -3.69 3.94 -14.46
C ILE A 7 -4.40 3.29 -15.66
N ASN A 8 -4.16 2.00 -15.91
CA ASN A 8 -4.81 1.27 -17.00
C ASN A 8 -6.33 1.13 -16.81
N LEU A 9 -6.82 1.18 -15.58
CA LEU A 9 -8.25 1.23 -15.26
C LEU A 9 -8.85 2.63 -15.41
N GLY A 10 -8.06 3.63 -15.81
CA GLY A 10 -8.50 5.01 -16.05
C GLY A 10 -8.44 5.92 -14.83
N LEU A 11 -7.79 5.51 -13.74
CA LEU A 11 -7.57 6.39 -12.60
C LEU A 11 -6.43 7.38 -12.90
N ASP A 12 -6.70 8.66 -12.70
CA ASP A 12 -5.66 9.69 -12.76
C ASP A 12 -4.62 9.45 -11.66
N SER A 13 -3.35 9.32 -12.07
CA SER A 13 -2.18 9.21 -11.20
C SER A 13 -2.05 10.32 -10.16
N SER A 14 -2.61 11.51 -10.41
CA SER A 14 -2.59 12.61 -9.45
C SER A 14 -3.42 12.34 -8.19
N ARG A 15 -4.39 11.42 -8.26
CA ARG A 15 -5.39 11.17 -7.21
C ARG A 15 -4.98 10.09 -6.21
N PHE A 16 -3.85 9.43 -6.40
CA PHE A 16 -3.41 8.37 -5.50
C PHE A 16 -1.90 8.32 -5.35
N THR A 17 -1.44 7.61 -4.32
CA THR A 17 -0.01 7.32 -4.11
C THR A 17 0.15 5.87 -3.69
N VAL A 18 1.12 5.17 -4.29
CA VAL A 18 1.42 3.78 -3.95
C VAL A 18 2.64 3.72 -3.05
N ILE A 19 2.48 3.14 -1.86
CA ILE A 19 3.56 3.01 -0.87
C ILE A 19 3.84 1.53 -0.60
N GLY A 20 5.05 1.08 -0.90
CA GLY A 20 5.53 -0.24 -0.48
C GLY A 20 5.96 -0.23 0.98
N LYS A 21 5.33 -1.07 1.82
CA LYS A 21 5.67 -1.21 3.25
C LYS A 21 6.69 -2.32 3.54
N GLY A 22 7.05 -3.13 2.55
CA GLY A 22 7.96 -4.26 2.74
C GLY A 22 7.41 -5.30 3.73
N GLU A 23 8.31 -6.05 4.36
CA GLU A 23 7.94 -7.16 5.26
C GLU A 23 7.78 -6.72 6.73
N LEU A 24 8.16 -5.49 7.06
CA LEU A 24 8.20 -4.95 8.43
C LEU A 24 6.80 -4.61 9.00
N PHE A 25 5.76 -4.67 8.18
CA PHE A 25 4.38 -4.35 8.58
C PHE A 25 3.42 -5.53 8.31
N PRO A 26 3.60 -6.68 8.99
CA PRO A 26 2.71 -7.82 8.85
C PRO A 26 1.33 -7.53 9.47
N CYS A 27 0.25 -7.99 8.85
CA CYS A 27 -1.08 -7.99 9.48
C CYS A 27 -1.32 -9.24 10.34
N CYS A 28 -0.56 -10.31 10.10
CA CYS A 28 -0.78 -11.61 10.71
C CYS A 28 0.56 -12.28 11.05
N PHE A 29 0.49 -13.25 11.97
CA PHE A 29 1.63 -14.06 12.39
C PHE A 29 2.28 -14.83 11.22
N SER A 30 3.51 -14.45 10.85
CA SER A 30 4.26 -14.91 9.66
C SER A 30 4.81 -16.35 9.64
N PRO A 31 5.01 -17.09 10.76
CA PRO A 31 5.62 -18.42 10.70
C PRO A 31 4.86 -19.46 9.89
N THR A 32 3.53 -19.32 9.78
CA THR A 32 2.72 -20.25 8.97
C THR A 32 2.68 -19.82 7.51
N ARG A 33 2.55 -20.78 6.59
CA ARG A 33 2.35 -20.50 5.15
C ARG A 33 1.12 -19.62 4.92
N ALA A 34 0.03 -19.90 5.64
CA ALA A 34 -1.20 -19.12 5.59
C ALA A 34 -0.99 -17.67 6.06
N GLY A 35 -0.24 -17.46 7.14
CA GLY A 35 0.12 -16.14 7.65
C GLY A 35 0.94 -15.32 6.65
N ARG A 36 1.97 -15.92 6.03
CA ARG A 36 2.74 -15.27 4.96
C ARG A 36 1.88 -14.88 3.77
N TYR A 37 0.92 -15.73 3.39
CA TYR A 37 0.01 -15.43 2.30
C TYR A 37 -0.86 -14.20 2.63
N ARG A 38 -1.42 -14.13 3.84
CA ARG A 38 -2.21 -12.96 4.28
C ARG A 38 -1.40 -11.67 4.35
N ASN A 39 -0.11 -11.75 4.68
CA ASN A 39 0.76 -10.58 4.73
C ASN A 39 1.08 -9.99 3.35
N ARG A 40 0.98 -10.78 2.26
CA ARG A 40 1.11 -10.30 0.88
C ARG A 40 -0.21 -9.70 0.39
N ARG A 41 -0.49 -8.47 0.78
CA ARG A 41 -1.75 -7.76 0.50
C ARG A 41 -1.52 -6.34 0.00
N VAL A 42 -2.58 -5.76 -0.55
CA VAL A 42 -2.69 -4.33 -0.87
C VAL A 42 -3.83 -3.76 -0.04
N GLU A 43 -3.60 -2.62 0.61
CA GLU A 43 -4.63 -1.86 1.32
C GLU A 43 -4.90 -0.55 0.59
N ILE A 44 -6.17 -0.16 0.51
CA ILE A 44 -6.59 1.13 -0.03
C ILE A 44 -7.13 1.94 1.14
N LYS A 45 -6.64 3.16 1.30
CA LYS A 45 -7.06 4.08 2.35
C LYS A 45 -7.30 5.45 1.73
N GLU A 46 -8.43 6.05 2.08
CA GLU A 46 -8.64 7.47 1.92
C GLU A 46 -7.90 8.19 3.06
N ILE A 47 -7.08 9.17 2.71
CA ILE A 47 -6.26 9.92 3.65
C ILE A 47 -6.30 11.39 3.27
N SER A 48 -6.10 12.27 4.25
CA SER A 48 -5.99 13.71 3.98
C SER A 48 -4.64 14.08 3.34
N GLU A 49 -4.57 15.25 2.72
CA GLU A 49 -3.33 15.81 2.17
C GLU A 49 -2.21 15.89 3.24
N GLU A 50 -2.58 16.25 4.48
CA GLU A 50 -1.67 16.36 5.61
C GLU A 50 -1.06 15.01 6.01
N GLU A 51 -1.88 13.96 6.04
CA GLU A 51 -1.43 12.59 6.32
C GLU A 51 -0.54 12.06 5.19
N LEU A 52 -0.87 12.40 3.94
CA LEU A 52 -0.05 12.04 2.78
C LEU A 52 1.35 12.65 2.87
N ILE A 53 1.46 13.93 3.25
CA ILE A 53 2.74 14.62 3.43
C ILE A 53 3.56 13.94 4.55
N LYS A 54 2.93 13.62 5.69
CA LYS A 54 3.61 12.90 6.80
C LYS A 54 4.14 11.54 6.34
N LEU A 55 3.36 10.78 5.58
CA LEU A 55 3.77 9.47 5.05
C LEU A 55 4.92 9.55 4.04
N LYS A 56 4.98 10.62 3.24
CA LYS A 56 6.09 10.87 2.31
C LYS A 56 7.38 11.25 3.04
N ASN A 57 7.28 12.03 4.11
CA ASN A 57 8.44 12.53 4.88
C ASN A 57 8.98 11.54 5.91
N SER A 58 8.17 10.54 6.32
CA SER A 58 8.58 9.50 7.27
C SER A 58 9.38 8.36 6.63
N LYS A 59 9.80 8.52 5.37
CA LYS A 59 10.39 7.47 4.53
C LYS A 59 11.90 7.63 4.41
#